data_AF-A0A356EQI7-F1
#
_entry.id   AF-A0A356EQI7-F1
#
_cell.length_a   1.000
_cell.length_b   1.000
_cell.length_c   1.000
_cell.angle_alpha   90.00
_cell.angle_beta   90.00
_cell.angle_gamma   90.00
#
_symmetry.space_group_name_H-M   'P 1'
#
loop_
_entity.id
_entity.type
_entity.pdbx_description
1 polymer ?
#
loop_
_entity_poly.entity_id
_entity_poly.type
_entity_poly.pdbx_seq_one_letter_code
_entity_poly.pdbx_strand_id
1 'polypeptide(L)'
;MMDDDEDPALRRIRSIAETLRGVYFPKWDPRREWSFYVWPDNQFCASLCDRRTKNIHIGDYPAENDEFIAALICHEICHAIVDGNHTPRWARRMEKTADRAERLQNAELAGLLRGDVALEMSYLSLLWHRYFRPTLHEIAGRPEPADFDVALSEMLRLVRRNEPLLYFGWNTKTFNECYPQARAEFLAARAGIVGHRGEEATDFL
;
A
#
# COMPACT_ATOMS: atom_id res chain seq x y z
N MET A 1 -31.84 -17.06 -9.54
CA MET A 1 -32.02 -16.57 -8.16
C MET A 1 -30.69 -15.99 -7.77
N MET A 2 -30.57 -14.67 -7.74
CA MET A 2 -29.48 -14.04 -6.99
C MET A 2 -29.92 -14.08 -5.54
N ASP A 3 -29.05 -14.51 -4.63
CA ASP A 3 -29.31 -14.40 -3.19
C ASP A 3 -29.47 -12.91 -2.86
N ASP A 4 -30.69 -12.50 -2.52
CA ASP A 4 -30.97 -11.13 -2.07
C ASP A 4 -30.20 -10.79 -0.77
N ASP A 5 -29.69 -11.81 -0.07
CA ASP A 5 -28.91 -11.70 1.17
C ASP A 5 -27.41 -11.41 0.97
N GLU A 6 -26.91 -11.27 -0.27
CA GLU A 6 -25.48 -10.98 -0.47
C GLU A 6 -25.10 -9.57 0.05
N ASP A 7 -23.96 -9.48 0.74
CA ASP A 7 -23.39 -8.21 1.21
C ASP A 7 -23.27 -7.19 0.04
N PRO A 8 -23.90 -6.01 0.13
CA PRO A 8 -23.80 -4.97 -0.88
C PRO A 8 -22.35 -4.59 -1.25
N ALA A 9 -21.44 -4.59 -0.28
CA ALA A 9 -20.03 -4.29 -0.50
C ALA A 9 -19.37 -5.37 -1.37
N LEU A 10 -19.65 -6.64 -1.06
CA LEU A 10 -19.16 -7.77 -1.84
C LEU A 10 -19.71 -7.77 -3.27
N ARG A 11 -21.00 -7.50 -3.46
CA ARG A 11 -21.62 -7.33 -4.78
C ARG A 11 -20.89 -6.28 -5.61
N ARG A 12 -20.61 -5.13 -5.01
CA ARG A 12 -19.91 -4.02 -5.66
C ARG A 12 -18.49 -4.40 -6.07
N ILE A 13 -17.69 -4.98 -5.15
CA ILE A 13 -16.34 -5.46 -5.45
C ILE A 13 -16.35 -6.44 -6.63
N ARG A 14 -17.27 -7.40 -6.62
CA ARG A 14 -17.38 -8.39 -7.70
C ARG A 14 -17.76 -7.74 -9.03
N SER A 15 -18.68 -6.77 -9.02
CA SER A 15 -19.06 -6.01 -10.22
C SER A 15 -17.86 -5.28 -10.83
N ILE A 16 -17.07 -4.58 -9.99
CA ILE A 16 -15.84 -3.90 -10.41
C ILE A 16 -14.82 -4.93 -10.94
N ALA A 17 -14.62 -6.04 -10.22
CA ALA A 17 -13.69 -7.09 -10.62
C ALA A 17 -14.03 -7.73 -11.97
N GLU A 18 -15.31 -7.97 -12.26
CA GLU A 18 -15.75 -8.49 -13.57
C GLU A 18 -15.47 -7.48 -14.69
N THR A 19 -15.73 -6.20 -14.45
CA THR A 19 -15.38 -5.12 -15.39
C THR A 19 -13.88 -5.10 -15.66
N LEU A 20 -13.06 -5.18 -14.61
CA LEU A 20 -11.61 -5.19 -14.72
C LEU A 20 -11.09 -6.42 -15.47
N ARG A 21 -11.66 -7.60 -15.20
CA ARG A 21 -11.34 -8.84 -15.91
C ARG A 21 -11.59 -8.68 -17.41
N GLY A 22 -12.72 -8.13 -17.82
CA GLY A 22 -13.06 -7.95 -19.24
C GLY A 22 -12.17 -6.93 -19.96
N VAL A 23 -11.88 -5.81 -19.31
CA VAL A 23 -11.29 -4.64 -19.97
C VAL A 23 -9.76 -4.60 -19.88
N TYR A 24 -9.22 -4.94 -18.71
CA TYR A 24 -7.81 -4.78 -18.37
C TYR A 24 -7.06 -6.12 -18.33
N PHE A 25 -7.74 -7.19 -17.89
CA PHE A 25 -7.10 -8.48 -17.65
C PHE A 25 -7.76 -9.69 -18.37
N PRO A 26 -8.16 -9.63 -19.64
CA PRO A 26 -9.03 -10.65 -20.26
C PRO A 26 -8.53 -12.10 -20.26
N LYS A 27 -7.25 -12.34 -19.91
CA LYS A 27 -6.62 -13.66 -19.92
C LYS A 27 -6.07 -14.11 -18.56
N TRP A 28 -6.28 -13.35 -17.48
CA TRP A 28 -5.62 -13.65 -16.20
C TRP A 28 -6.22 -14.85 -15.46
N ASP A 29 -7.55 -14.95 -15.45
CA ASP A 29 -8.32 -15.98 -14.74
C ASP A 29 -9.38 -16.57 -15.68
N PRO A 30 -8.97 -17.33 -16.71
CA PRO A 30 -9.88 -17.86 -17.72
C PRO A 30 -10.84 -18.93 -17.17
N ARG A 31 -10.48 -19.56 -16.04
CA ARG A 31 -11.28 -20.61 -15.39
C ARG A 31 -12.17 -20.10 -14.26
N ARG A 32 -12.13 -18.80 -13.95
CA ARG A 32 -12.90 -18.18 -12.85
C ARG A 32 -12.63 -18.88 -11.51
N GLU A 33 -11.38 -19.20 -11.25
CA GLU A 33 -10.95 -19.90 -10.03
C GLU A 33 -10.66 -18.92 -8.88
N TRP A 34 -10.57 -17.61 -9.17
CA TRP A 34 -10.31 -16.60 -8.17
C TRP A 34 -11.60 -16.01 -7.59
N SER A 35 -11.63 -15.90 -6.26
CA SER A 35 -12.76 -15.35 -5.50
C SER A 35 -12.40 -14.03 -4.82
N PHE A 36 -13.39 -13.17 -4.64
CA PHE A 36 -13.26 -11.88 -3.97
C PHE A 36 -14.01 -11.88 -2.64
N TYR A 37 -13.44 -11.21 -1.63
CA TYR A 37 -14.00 -11.10 -0.28
C TYR A 37 -13.84 -9.68 0.27
N VAL A 38 -14.81 -9.24 1.09
CA VAL A 38 -14.67 -8.04 1.93
C VAL A 38 -13.89 -8.43 3.17
N TRP A 39 -12.98 -7.58 3.62
CA TRP A 39 -12.17 -7.80 4.83
C TRP A 39 -12.16 -6.57 5.74
N PRO A 40 -13.29 -6.26 6.40
CA PRO A 40 -13.51 -4.96 7.04
C PRO A 40 -12.58 -4.72 8.24
N ASP A 41 -12.16 -5.78 8.93
CA ASP A 41 -11.34 -5.68 10.15
C ASP A 41 -9.83 -5.80 9.90
N ASN A 42 -9.38 -5.80 8.64
CA ASN A 42 -7.95 -5.86 8.35
C ASN A 42 -7.29 -4.50 8.60
N GLN A 43 -6.62 -4.41 9.75
CA GLN A 43 -5.88 -3.21 10.09
C GLN A 43 -4.52 -3.15 9.41
N PHE A 44 -4.00 -4.22 8.82
CA PHE A 44 -2.59 -4.30 8.37
C PHE A 44 -2.38 -3.96 6.91
N CYS A 45 -3.37 -4.24 6.05
CA CYS A 45 -3.32 -3.87 4.65
C CYS A 45 -4.73 -3.61 4.11
N ALA A 46 -4.81 -2.73 3.11
CA ALA A 46 -6.07 -2.41 2.44
C ALA A 46 -6.54 -3.51 1.49
N SER A 47 -5.67 -4.42 1.08
CA SER A 47 -6.00 -5.57 0.26
C SER A 47 -4.97 -6.68 0.40
N LEU A 48 -5.34 -7.92 0.06
CA LEU A 48 -4.46 -9.08 0.08
C LEU A 48 -4.82 -10.09 -1.02
N CYS A 49 -3.80 -10.52 -1.77
CA CYS A 49 -3.85 -11.67 -2.65
C CYS A 49 -3.33 -12.94 -1.94
N ASP A 50 -4.23 -13.85 -1.58
CA ASP A 50 -3.87 -15.21 -1.14
C ASP A 50 -3.88 -16.17 -2.34
N ARG A 51 -2.70 -16.35 -2.94
CA ARG A 51 -2.50 -17.26 -4.08
C ARG A 51 -2.75 -18.73 -3.73
N ARG A 52 -2.59 -19.13 -2.47
CA ARG A 52 -2.78 -20.53 -2.05
C ARG A 52 -4.25 -20.92 -2.11
N THR A 53 -5.12 -20.01 -1.68
CA THR A 53 -6.57 -20.21 -1.69
C THR A 53 -7.26 -19.60 -2.92
N LYS A 54 -6.51 -18.83 -3.74
CA LYS A 54 -7.01 -18.05 -4.88
C LYS A 54 -8.06 -17.02 -4.47
N ASN A 55 -7.79 -16.35 -3.35
CA ASN A 55 -8.67 -15.35 -2.79
C ASN A 55 -8.02 -13.96 -2.88
N ILE A 56 -8.82 -12.97 -3.30
CA ILE A 56 -8.47 -11.56 -3.20
C ILE A 56 -9.38 -10.94 -2.14
N HIS A 57 -8.76 -10.42 -1.10
CA HIS A 57 -9.45 -9.74 -0.02
C HIS A 57 -9.29 -8.24 -0.21
N ILE A 58 -10.40 -7.51 -0.15
CA ILE A 58 -10.41 -6.05 -0.21
C ILE A 58 -10.92 -5.54 1.15
N GLY A 59 -10.06 -4.77 1.83
CA GLY A 59 -10.23 -4.33 3.21
C GLY A 59 -10.84 -2.92 3.33
N ASP A 60 -10.27 -2.08 4.19
CA ASP A 60 -10.77 -0.72 4.44
C ASP A 60 -10.52 0.19 3.22
N TYR A 61 -11.58 0.59 2.53
CA TYR A 61 -11.56 1.54 1.41
C TYR A 61 -12.59 2.64 1.60
N PRO A 62 -12.37 3.85 1.04
CA PRO A 62 -13.39 4.88 0.99
C PRO A 62 -14.59 4.33 0.24
N ALA A 63 -15.71 4.13 0.94
CA ALA A 63 -16.91 3.52 0.37
C ALA A 63 -17.52 4.33 -0.80
N GLU A 64 -17.01 5.50 -1.16
CA GLU A 64 -17.55 6.33 -2.24
C GLU A 64 -16.65 6.38 -3.48
N ASN A 65 -15.50 5.70 -3.50
CA ASN A 65 -14.56 5.78 -4.62
C ASN A 65 -14.36 4.41 -5.31
N ASP A 66 -15.03 4.23 -6.47
CA ASP A 66 -14.94 3.00 -7.27
C ASP A 66 -13.56 2.83 -7.94
N GLU A 67 -12.95 3.93 -8.37
CA GLU A 67 -11.63 3.96 -8.99
C GLU A 67 -10.54 3.48 -8.01
N PHE A 68 -10.69 3.78 -6.73
CA PHE A 68 -9.83 3.31 -5.66
C PHE A 68 -9.95 1.81 -5.43
N ILE A 69 -11.19 1.30 -5.34
CA ILE A 69 -11.45 -0.14 -5.25
C ILE A 69 -10.90 -0.85 -6.50
N ALA A 70 -11.08 -0.24 -7.67
CA ALA A 70 -10.57 -0.76 -8.93
C ALA A 70 -9.04 -0.82 -8.94
N ALA A 71 -8.36 0.21 -8.41
CA ALA A 71 -6.92 0.22 -8.27
C ALA A 71 -6.42 -0.91 -7.35
N LEU A 72 -7.08 -1.13 -6.20
CA LEU A 72 -6.75 -2.24 -5.29
C LEU A 72 -6.94 -3.60 -5.95
N ILE A 73 -8.04 -3.80 -6.67
CA ILE A 73 -8.27 -5.06 -7.39
C ILE A 73 -7.19 -5.25 -8.48
N CYS A 74 -6.81 -4.20 -9.20
CA CYS A 74 -5.72 -4.27 -10.18
C CYS A 74 -4.37 -4.65 -9.53
N HIS A 75 -4.08 -4.08 -8.36
CA HIS A 75 -2.90 -4.39 -7.56
C HIS A 75 -2.84 -5.88 -7.22
N GLU A 76 -3.93 -6.42 -6.66
CA GLU A 76 -4.00 -7.81 -6.24
C GLU A 76 -4.05 -8.80 -7.42
N ILE A 77 -4.69 -8.44 -8.53
CA ILE A 77 -4.61 -9.23 -9.77
C ILE A 77 -3.16 -9.27 -10.29
N CYS A 78 -2.41 -8.18 -10.19
CA CYS A 78 -1.00 -8.21 -10.56
C CYS A 78 -0.21 -9.18 -9.67
N HIS A 79 -0.41 -9.19 -8.35
CA HIS A 79 0.16 -10.20 -7.45
C HIS A 79 -0.29 -11.63 -7.75
N ALA A 80 -1.53 -11.82 -8.20
CA ALA A 80 -2.02 -13.13 -8.63
C ALA A 80 -1.26 -13.66 -9.86
N ILE A 81 -0.88 -12.76 -10.78
CA ILE A 81 -0.25 -13.14 -12.05
C ILE A 81 1.27 -13.32 -11.91
N VAL A 82 1.96 -12.51 -11.11
CA VAL A 82 3.42 -12.59 -10.98
C VAL A 82 3.84 -13.03 -9.59
N ASP A 83 4.79 -13.97 -9.51
CA ASP A 83 5.34 -14.40 -8.23
C ASP A 83 6.21 -13.30 -7.60
N GLY A 84 6.19 -13.24 -6.27
CA GLY A 84 7.01 -12.35 -5.46
C GLY A 84 6.36 -10.98 -5.20
N ASN A 85 6.85 -10.31 -4.15
CA ASN A 85 6.29 -9.03 -3.73
C ASN A 85 6.87 -7.87 -4.55
N HIS A 86 6.00 -7.00 -5.06
CA HIS A 86 6.30 -5.73 -5.76
C HIS A 86 7.53 -5.73 -6.68
N THR A 87 7.75 -6.84 -7.39
CA THR A 87 8.94 -7.02 -8.24
C THR A 87 8.91 -6.07 -9.45
N PRO A 88 10.02 -5.87 -10.19
CA PRO A 88 9.99 -5.15 -11.46
C PRO A 88 9.00 -5.75 -12.48
N ARG A 89 8.65 -7.04 -12.35
CA ARG A 89 7.60 -7.67 -13.18
C ARG A 89 6.19 -7.23 -12.76
N TRP A 90 5.96 -7.05 -11.45
CA TRP A 90 4.73 -6.49 -10.91
C TRP A 90 4.56 -5.04 -11.35
N ALA A 91 5.59 -4.20 -11.15
CA ALA A 91 5.56 -2.79 -11.52
C ALA A 91 5.24 -2.59 -13.02
N ARG A 92 5.95 -3.32 -13.90
CA ARG A 92 5.67 -3.28 -15.34
C ARG A 92 4.25 -3.71 -15.72
N ARG A 93 3.60 -4.58 -14.92
CA ARG A 93 2.20 -4.96 -15.16
C ARG A 93 1.25 -3.84 -14.73
N MET A 94 1.49 -3.25 -13.56
CA MET A 94 0.73 -2.10 -13.08
C MET A 94 0.83 -0.92 -14.04
N GLU A 95 2.02 -0.58 -14.53
CA GLU A 95 2.23 0.47 -15.55
C GLU A 95 1.47 0.17 -16.86
N LYS A 96 1.53 -1.07 -17.36
CA LYS A 96 0.76 -1.46 -18.56
C LYS A 96 -0.74 -1.33 -18.35
N THR A 97 -1.23 -1.65 -17.16
CA THR A 97 -2.64 -1.46 -16.78
C THR A 97 -2.99 0.01 -16.70
N ALA A 98 -2.11 0.86 -16.16
CA ALA A 98 -2.28 2.31 -16.14
C ALA A 98 -2.34 2.90 -17.55
N ASP A 99 -1.43 2.51 -18.44
CA ASP A 99 -1.45 2.95 -19.84
C ASP A 99 -2.72 2.50 -20.57
N ARG A 100 -3.26 1.33 -20.20
CA ARG A 100 -4.55 0.85 -20.71
C ARG A 100 -5.69 1.71 -20.19
N ALA A 101 -5.69 2.10 -18.92
CA ALA A 101 -6.70 2.98 -18.33
C ALA A 101 -6.70 4.36 -18.99
N GLU A 102 -5.52 4.92 -19.21
CA GLU A 102 -5.35 6.20 -19.90
C GLU A 102 -5.87 6.16 -21.35
N ARG A 103 -5.56 5.10 -22.11
CA ARG A 103 -6.11 4.91 -23.46
C ARG A 103 -7.63 4.75 -23.49
N LEU A 104 -8.22 4.30 -22.38
CA LEU A 104 -9.66 4.18 -22.19
C LEU A 104 -10.26 5.43 -21.53
N GLN A 105 -9.49 6.52 -21.44
CA GLN A 105 -9.90 7.79 -20.85
C GLN A 105 -10.28 7.71 -19.36
N ASN A 106 -9.82 6.67 -18.64
CA ASN A 106 -9.93 6.60 -17.19
C ASN A 106 -8.64 7.13 -16.54
N ALA A 107 -8.53 8.45 -16.50
CA ALA A 107 -7.35 9.15 -16.01
C ALA A 107 -7.14 8.96 -14.49
N GLU A 108 -8.23 8.86 -13.71
CA GLU A 108 -8.15 8.66 -12.26
C GLU A 108 -7.54 7.30 -11.92
N LEU A 109 -8.05 6.21 -12.50
CA LEU A 109 -7.45 4.88 -12.30
C LEU A 109 -6.00 4.84 -12.79
N ALA A 110 -5.69 5.44 -13.94
CA ALA A 110 -4.31 5.51 -14.43
C ALA A 110 -3.37 6.22 -13.43
N GLY A 111 -3.83 7.34 -12.85
CA GLY A 111 -3.12 8.08 -11.82
C GLY A 111 -2.90 7.27 -10.56
N LEU A 112 -3.94 6.59 -10.06
CA LEU A 112 -3.86 5.72 -8.88
C LEU A 112 -2.85 4.57 -9.08
N LEU A 113 -2.91 3.89 -10.23
CA LEU A 113 -2.00 2.78 -10.53
C LEU A 113 -0.54 3.23 -10.68
N ARG A 114 -0.29 4.39 -11.30
CA ARG A 114 1.07 4.95 -11.41
C ARG A 114 1.58 5.45 -10.05
N GLY A 115 0.70 6.04 -9.25
CA GLY A 115 1.00 6.45 -7.88
C GLY A 115 1.42 5.25 -7.04
N ASP A 116 0.69 4.13 -7.14
CA ASP A 116 1.01 2.88 -6.44
C ASP A 116 2.36 2.31 -6.88
N VAL A 117 2.66 2.28 -8.18
CA VAL A 117 4.00 1.89 -8.66
C VAL A 117 5.09 2.84 -8.15
N ALA A 118 4.87 4.14 -8.24
CA ALA A 118 5.86 5.14 -7.80
C ALA A 118 6.12 5.00 -6.31
N LEU A 119 5.08 4.84 -5.50
CA LEU A 119 5.19 4.53 -4.08
C LEU A 119 6.01 3.27 -3.92
N GLU A 120 5.55 2.11 -4.41
CA GLU A 120 6.17 0.81 -4.12
C GLU A 120 7.62 0.69 -4.64
N MET A 121 7.92 1.32 -5.78
CA MET A 121 9.27 1.33 -6.34
C MET A 121 10.21 2.35 -5.66
N SER A 122 9.65 3.34 -4.97
CA SER A 122 10.41 4.31 -4.16
C SER A 122 10.38 4.03 -2.65
N TYR A 123 9.60 3.02 -2.25
CA TYR A 123 9.01 2.86 -0.92
C TYR A 123 10.03 2.81 0.22
N LEU A 124 11.22 2.24 -0.02
CA LEU A 124 12.24 2.12 1.03
C LEU A 124 13.04 3.41 1.25
N SER A 125 13.27 4.21 0.19
CA SER A 125 14.09 5.42 0.30
C SER A 125 13.25 6.64 0.69
N LEU A 126 12.10 6.82 0.02
CA LEU A 126 11.29 8.02 0.17
C LEU A 126 10.55 8.07 1.50
N LEU A 127 9.95 6.96 1.95
CA LEU A 127 9.28 6.90 3.26
C LEU A 127 10.27 7.05 4.41
N TRP A 128 11.41 6.35 4.30
CA TRP A 128 12.47 6.43 5.29
C TRP A 128 12.92 7.87 5.50
N HIS A 129 13.30 8.55 4.43
CA HIS A 129 13.90 9.88 4.52
C HIS A 129 12.87 11.00 4.75
N ARG A 130 11.67 10.90 4.16
CA ARG A 130 10.70 12.01 4.18
C ARG A 130 9.74 11.97 5.36
N TYR A 131 9.37 10.78 5.85
CA TYR A 131 8.32 10.65 6.85
C TYR A 131 8.81 9.93 8.11
N PHE A 132 9.53 8.82 7.95
CA PHE A 132 9.90 7.95 9.04
C PHE A 132 10.99 8.57 9.91
N ARG A 133 12.11 8.94 9.29
CA ARG A 133 13.27 9.50 9.99
C ARG A 133 12.92 10.81 10.71
N PRO A 134 12.24 11.80 10.10
CA PRO A 134 11.86 13.03 10.81
C PRO A 134 10.92 12.77 11.99
N THR A 135 9.87 11.96 11.81
CA THR A 135 8.90 11.65 12.86
C THR A 135 9.55 10.84 14.00
N LEU A 136 10.44 9.91 13.66
CA LEU A 136 11.18 9.12 14.65
C LEU A 136 12.17 9.98 15.44
N HIS A 137 12.84 10.94 14.80
CA HIS A 137 13.69 11.91 15.47
C HIS A 137 12.89 12.86 16.38
N GLU A 138 11.72 13.32 15.92
CA GLU A 138 10.81 14.12 16.74
C GLU A 138 10.39 13.35 18.00
N ILE A 139 9.95 12.10 17.85
CA ILE A 139 9.55 11.23 18.97
C ILE A 139 10.74 10.92 19.89
N ALA A 140 11.94 10.68 19.34
CA ALA A 140 13.15 10.42 20.12
C ALA A 140 13.56 11.61 21.00
N GLY A 141 13.30 12.84 20.54
CA GLY A 141 13.55 14.09 21.27
C GLY A 141 12.54 14.38 22.38
N ARG A 142 11.41 13.66 22.44
CA ARG A 142 10.43 13.78 23.53
C ARG A 142 10.93 13.04 24.77
N PRO A 143 10.55 13.46 26.00
CA PRO A 143 10.90 12.73 27.22
C PRO A 143 10.32 11.31 27.26
N GLU A 144 9.17 11.08 26.62
CA GLU A 144 8.55 9.78 26.37
C GLU A 144 8.11 9.68 24.89
N PRO A 145 8.11 8.48 24.30
CA PRO A 145 8.42 7.17 24.88
C PRO A 145 9.93 6.85 24.95
N ALA A 146 10.37 6.22 26.04
CA ALA A 146 11.73 5.72 26.19
C ALA A 146 12.04 4.44 25.38
N ASP A 147 11.00 3.73 24.99
CA ASP A 147 11.09 2.46 24.27
C ASP A 147 10.84 2.67 22.76
N PHE A 148 11.68 2.02 21.95
CA PHE A 148 11.61 2.14 20.50
C PHE A 148 10.33 1.53 19.90
N ASP A 149 9.83 0.44 20.46
CA ASP A 149 8.62 -0.21 19.93
C ASP A 149 7.37 0.64 20.20
N VAL A 150 7.35 1.36 21.33
CA VAL A 150 6.31 2.35 21.62
C VAL A 150 6.43 3.55 20.68
N ALA A 151 7.63 4.09 20.46
CA ALA A 151 7.89 5.18 19.51
C ALA A 151 7.44 4.82 18.08
N LEU A 152 7.74 3.60 17.66
CA LEU A 152 7.39 3.06 16.35
C LEU A 152 5.87 2.91 16.19
N SER A 153 5.19 2.43 17.23
CA SER A 153 3.73 2.31 17.25
C SER A 153 3.03 3.67 17.15
N GLU A 154 3.56 4.68 17.83
CA GLU A 154 3.03 6.05 17.77
C GLU A 154 3.26 6.68 16.40
N MET A 155 4.47 6.55 15.85
CA MET A 155 4.82 7.00 14.51
C MET A 155 3.90 6.38 13.46
N LEU A 156 3.64 5.07 13.55
CA LEU A 156 2.71 4.36 12.66
C LEU A 156 1.29 4.93 12.70
N ARG A 157 0.78 5.28 13.89
CA ARG A 157 -0.53 5.94 14.02
C ARG A 157 -0.53 7.33 13.35
N LEU A 158 0.55 8.09 13.51
CA LEU A 158 0.67 9.44 12.94
C LEU A 158 0.71 9.41 11.41
N VAL A 159 1.52 8.51 10.83
CA VAL A 159 1.59 8.30 9.37
C VAL A 159 0.22 7.88 8.82
N ARG A 160 -0.44 6.91 9.45
CA ARG A 160 -1.79 6.46 9.05
C ARG A 160 -2.81 7.60 9.04
N ARG A 161 -2.74 8.51 10.01
CA ARG A 161 -3.69 9.63 10.14
C ARG A 161 -3.48 10.70 9.07
N ASN A 162 -2.23 11.04 8.79
CA ASN A 162 -1.91 12.20 7.95
C ASN A 162 -1.73 11.83 6.47
N GLU A 163 -1.35 10.59 6.19
CA GLU A 163 -0.96 10.15 4.85
C GLU A 163 -1.43 8.70 4.62
N PRO A 164 -2.75 8.46 4.48
CA PRO A 164 -3.32 7.12 4.39
C PRO A 164 -2.78 6.29 3.21
N LEU A 165 -2.33 6.95 2.14
CA LEU A 165 -1.69 6.31 0.98
C LEU A 165 -0.30 5.72 1.29
N LEU A 166 0.37 6.16 2.36
CA LEU A 166 1.66 5.61 2.84
C LEU A 166 1.50 4.37 3.73
N TYR A 167 0.26 3.94 3.96
CA TYR A 167 -0.05 2.71 4.68
C TYR A 167 -0.01 1.46 3.77
N PHE A 168 -0.06 1.65 2.45
CA PHE A 168 -0.34 0.57 1.49
C PHE A 168 0.79 -0.46 1.32
N GLY A 169 2.04 -0.13 1.62
CA GLY A 169 3.21 -0.95 1.28
C GLY A 169 4.04 -1.44 2.46
N TRP A 170 3.50 -1.46 3.68
CA TRP A 170 4.20 -2.13 4.80
C TRP A 170 4.13 -3.64 4.65
N ASN A 171 4.99 -4.19 3.79
CA ASN A 171 5.27 -5.62 3.82
C ASN A 171 6.24 -5.92 4.97
N THR A 172 6.07 -7.08 5.63
CA THR A 172 6.86 -7.50 6.79
C THR A 172 8.36 -7.53 6.51
N LYS A 173 8.75 -7.73 5.25
CA LYS A 173 10.16 -7.75 4.82
C LYS A 173 10.78 -6.35 4.86
N THR A 174 10.13 -5.34 4.29
CA THR A 174 10.53 -3.92 4.35
C THR A 174 10.67 -3.47 5.80
N PHE A 175 9.69 -3.83 6.64
CA PHE A 175 9.75 -3.55 8.07
C PHE A 175 10.98 -4.19 8.71
N ASN A 176 11.20 -5.48 8.51
CA ASN A 176 12.35 -6.20 9.07
C ASN A 176 13.71 -5.69 8.56
N GLU A 177 13.78 -5.20 7.32
CA GLU A 177 14.99 -4.61 6.74
C GLU A 177 15.29 -3.22 7.32
N CYS A 178 14.26 -2.39 7.54
CA CYS A 178 14.44 -1.02 8.07
C CYS A 178 14.51 -0.97 9.60
N TYR A 179 13.90 -1.94 10.29
CA TYR A 179 13.75 -1.95 11.75
C TYR A 179 15.09 -1.86 12.49
N PRO A 180 16.15 -2.61 12.13
CA PRO A 180 17.46 -2.48 12.79
C PRO A 180 18.06 -1.08 12.63
N GLN A 181 17.97 -0.49 11.44
CA GLN A 181 18.46 0.86 11.18
C GLN A 181 17.65 1.91 11.97
N ALA A 182 16.33 1.75 12.04
CA ALA A 182 15.44 2.64 12.78
C ALA A 182 15.72 2.63 14.26
N ARG A 183 15.88 1.43 14.81
CA ARG A 183 16.22 1.26 16.20
C ARG A 183 17.57 1.90 16.51
N ALA A 184 18.57 1.72 15.65
CA ALA A 184 19.89 2.34 15.82
C ALA A 184 19.82 3.87 15.76
N GLU A 185 19.12 4.45 14.78
CA GLU A 185 18.97 5.91 14.65
C GLU A 185 18.19 6.53 15.82
N PHE A 186 17.12 5.89 16.28
CA PHE A 186 16.35 6.31 17.46
C PHE A 186 17.23 6.32 18.72
N LEU A 187 17.96 5.23 18.98
CA LEU A 187 18.83 5.13 20.15
C LEU A 187 19.98 6.16 20.09
N ALA A 188 20.54 6.41 18.91
CA ALA A 188 21.57 7.42 18.72
C ALA A 188 21.03 8.85 18.93
N ALA A 189 19.81 9.14 18.47
CA ALA A 189 19.14 10.41 18.72
C ALA A 189 18.87 10.63 20.22
N ARG A 190 18.36 9.61 20.91
CA ARG A 190 18.11 9.58 22.37
C ARG A 190 19.38 9.80 23.19
N ALA A 191 20.51 9.24 22.75
CA ALA A 191 21.79 9.41 23.40
C ALA A 191 22.44 10.79 23.12
N GLY A 192 21.80 11.66 22.32
CA GLY A 192 22.35 12.95 21.91
C GLY A 192 23.56 12.84 20.98
N ILE A 193 23.78 11.65 20.39
CA ILE A 193 24.93 11.36 19.51
C ILE A 193 24.67 11.90 18.09
N VAL A 194 23.40 11.98 17.68
CA VAL A 194 23.01 12.68 16.46
C VAL A 194 22.76 14.13 16.82
N GLY A 195 23.78 14.98 16.68
CA GLY A 195 23.56 16.43 16.74
C GLY A 195 22.51 16.84 15.70
N HIS A 196 21.58 17.71 16.08
CA HIS A 196 20.69 18.38 15.14
C HIS A 196 21.54 19.06 14.04
N ARG A 197 21.83 18.34 12.95
CA ARG A 197 22.10 18.99 11.67
C ARG A 197 20.77 19.40 11.08
N GLY A 198 20.16 20.40 11.70
CA GLY A 198 19.21 21.26 11.02
C GLY A 198 20.01 22.20 10.12
N GLU A 199 20.55 21.68 9.02
CA GLU A 199 21.07 22.50 7.93
C GLU A 199 20.66 21.85 6.61
N GLU A 200 19.70 22.53 5.96
CA GLU A 200 19.47 22.63 4.52
C GLU A 200 19.16 21.34 3.74
N ALA A 201 17.87 21.00 3.70
CA ALA A 201 17.27 20.32 2.55
C ALA A 201 16.11 21.18 2.00
N THR A 202 16.39 22.46 1.75
CA THR A 202 15.69 23.23 0.71
C THR A 202 16.52 23.08 -0.56
N ASP A 203 15.86 22.68 -1.65
CA ASP A 203 16.36 22.52 -3.02
C ASP A 203 16.63 21.08 -3.47
N PHE A 204 15.54 20.33 -3.62
CA PHE A 204 15.37 19.50 -4.80
C PHE A 204 14.01 19.84 -5.41
N LEU A 205 14.05 20.60 -6.51
CA LEU A 205 12.96 20.81 -7.47
C LEU A 205 12.58 19.50 -8.16
#